data_AF-A0AAE6TKV5-F1
#
_entry.id   AF-A0AAE6TKV5-F1
#
_cell.length_a   1.000
_cell.length_b   1.000
_cell.length_c   1.000
_cell.angle_alpha   90.00
_cell.angle_beta   90.00
_cell.angle_gamma   90.00
#
_symmetry.space_group_name_H-M   'P 1'
#
loop_
_entity.id
_entity.type
_entity.pdbx_description
1 polymer ?
#
loop_
_entity_poly.entity_id
_entity_poly.type
_entity_poly.pdbx_seq_one_letter_code
_entity_poly.pdbx_strand_id
1 'polypeptide(L)'
;MHELTRLTSDERRRLVTDFITSLTATTQVAATAAAALRTAVPDPPEDPSDAQLAAWVELAELMGDTGFRARVVHATLPPSDEDALPGVAPHTAADLVRFARQTVTPAIEAQTDPHSEQAAAVVETVVSRFATALARPADPELRAWMAQQFEQGHDPLVERYWRLVWTVNDWHVLPGHLPFQPWLVTALHGRRADEQAIH
;
A
#
# COMPACT_ATOMS: atom_id res chain seq x y z
N MET A 1 -7.04 -19.93 -16.75
CA MET A 1 -5.90 -19.21 -17.37
C MET A 1 -6.16 -18.79 -18.83
N HIS A 2 -6.49 -19.69 -19.78
CA HIS A 2 -6.69 -19.32 -21.21
C HIS A 2 -7.99 -18.57 -21.56
N GLU A 3 -9.01 -18.61 -20.72
CA GLU A 3 -10.27 -17.88 -20.97
C GLU A 3 -10.15 -16.39 -20.64
N LEU A 4 -9.41 -16.03 -19.57
CA LEU A 4 -9.24 -14.65 -19.13
C LEU A 4 -8.41 -13.80 -20.11
N THR A 5 -7.50 -14.42 -20.85
CA THR A 5 -6.70 -13.77 -21.92
C THR A 5 -7.51 -13.50 -23.20
N ARG A 6 -8.70 -14.09 -23.34
CA ARG A 6 -9.55 -13.97 -24.54
C ARG A 6 -10.81 -13.14 -24.31
N LEU A 7 -10.99 -12.60 -23.11
CA LEU A 7 -12.13 -11.76 -22.79
C LEU A 7 -12.11 -10.50 -23.64
N THR A 8 -13.24 -10.21 -24.26
CA THR A 8 -13.49 -8.94 -24.93
C THR A 8 -13.40 -7.78 -23.93
N SER A 9 -13.11 -6.57 -24.40
CA SER A 9 -13.08 -5.37 -23.53
C SER A 9 -14.36 -5.18 -22.72
N ASP A 10 -15.52 -5.57 -23.26
CA ASP A 10 -16.80 -5.50 -22.55
C ASP A 10 -16.92 -6.55 -21.43
N GLU A 11 -16.43 -7.77 -21.65
CA GLU A 11 -16.41 -8.81 -20.61
C GLU A 11 -15.44 -8.45 -19.47
N ARG A 12 -14.28 -7.86 -19.81
CA ARG A 12 -13.32 -7.33 -18.84
C ARG A 12 -13.95 -6.23 -17.98
N ARG A 13 -14.67 -5.28 -18.60
CA ARG A 13 -15.37 -4.20 -17.90
C ARG A 13 -16.50 -4.70 -17.01
N ARG A 14 -17.22 -5.74 -17.43
CA ARG A 14 -18.25 -6.40 -16.60
C ARG A 14 -17.65 -7.03 -15.35
N LEU A 15 -16.54 -7.78 -15.47
CA LEU A 15 -15.86 -8.38 -14.32
C LEU A 15 -15.46 -7.34 -13.26
N VAL A 16 -14.88 -6.21 -13.70
CA VAL A 16 -14.50 -5.12 -12.78
C VAL A 16 -15.74 -4.50 -12.12
N THR A 17 -16.80 -4.27 -12.91
CA THR A 17 -18.05 -3.70 -12.39
C THR A 17 -18.71 -4.61 -11.37
N ASP A 18 -18.74 -5.92 -11.63
CA ASP A 18 -19.30 -6.93 -10.72
C ASP A 18 -18.48 -7.03 -9.44
N PHE A 19 -17.15 -6.96 -9.54
CA PHE A 19 -16.26 -6.89 -8.38
C PHE A 19 -16.58 -5.67 -7.51
N ILE A 20 -16.56 -4.45 -8.08
CA ILE A 20 -16.83 -3.21 -7.33
C ILE A 20 -18.24 -3.23 -6.71
N THR A 21 -19.24 -3.70 -7.45
CA THR A 21 -20.62 -3.81 -6.97
C THR A 21 -20.73 -4.79 -5.81
N SER A 22 -20.02 -5.93 -5.88
CA SER A 22 -20.04 -6.92 -4.80
C SER A 22 -19.47 -6.41 -3.48
N LEU A 23 -18.53 -5.45 -3.52
CA LEU A 23 -17.97 -4.84 -2.32
C LEU A 23 -18.99 -3.92 -1.64
N THR A 24 -19.82 -3.19 -2.41
CA THR A 24 -20.80 -2.24 -1.84
C THR A 24 -21.97 -2.85 -1.08
N ALA A 25 -22.08 -4.18 -1.03
CA ALA A 25 -23.33 -4.84 -0.64
C ALA A 25 -23.60 -4.88 0.89
N THR A 26 -22.68 -4.48 1.78
CA THR A 26 -22.85 -4.82 3.21
C THR A 26 -22.43 -3.80 4.27
N THR A 27 -21.56 -2.80 4.03
CA THR A 27 -21.15 -1.81 5.08
C THR A 27 -20.75 -0.42 4.52
N GLN A 28 -20.78 0.61 5.38
CA GLN A 28 -20.30 1.97 5.05
C GLN A 28 -18.81 1.99 4.69
N VAL A 29 -18.00 1.16 5.36
CA VAL A 29 -16.56 0.99 5.05
C VAL A 29 -16.39 0.45 3.62
N ALA A 30 -17.21 -0.52 3.24
CA ALA A 30 -17.17 -1.09 1.90
C ALA A 30 -17.64 -0.11 0.81
N ALA A 31 -18.50 0.85 1.15
CA ALA A 31 -18.91 1.92 0.24
C ALA A 31 -17.75 2.89 -0.07
N THR A 32 -16.95 3.28 0.93
CA THR A 32 -15.75 4.11 0.75
C THR A 32 -14.68 3.39 -0.06
N ALA A 33 -14.38 2.12 0.25
CA ALA A 33 -13.44 1.32 -0.51
C ALA A 33 -13.87 1.20 -1.98
N ALA A 34 -15.15 0.94 -2.25
CA ALA A 34 -15.68 0.90 -3.60
C ALA A 34 -15.62 2.25 -4.32
N ALA A 35 -15.75 3.39 -3.62
CA ALA A 35 -15.58 4.71 -4.22
C ALA A 35 -14.12 4.94 -4.68
N ALA A 36 -13.14 4.53 -3.87
CA ALA A 36 -11.73 4.59 -4.23
C ALA A 36 -11.39 3.66 -5.40
N LEU A 37 -11.96 2.44 -5.46
CA LEU A 37 -11.74 1.53 -6.58
C LEU A 37 -12.33 2.08 -7.90
N ARG A 38 -13.43 2.84 -7.84
CA ARG A 38 -14.02 3.49 -9.03
C ARG A 38 -13.16 4.59 -9.62
N THR A 39 -12.23 5.19 -8.86
CA THR A 39 -11.32 6.20 -9.42
C THR A 39 -10.16 5.56 -10.20
N ALA A 40 -9.99 4.26 -10.09
CA ALA A 40 -8.89 3.53 -10.72
C ALA A 40 -9.34 2.15 -11.25
N VAL A 41 -10.28 2.23 -12.20
CA VAL A 41 -10.81 1.08 -12.94
C VAL A 41 -9.71 0.52 -13.85
N PRO A 42 -9.41 -0.80 -13.78
CA PRO A 42 -8.52 -1.45 -14.74
C PRO A 42 -9.22 -1.57 -16.11
N ASP A 43 -8.66 -0.88 -17.11
CA ASP A 43 -9.14 -0.85 -18.49
C ASP A 43 -7.93 -1.06 -19.43
N PRO A 44 -7.51 -2.31 -19.66
CA PRO A 44 -6.39 -2.62 -20.54
C PRO A 44 -6.61 -2.08 -21.97
N PRO A 45 -5.55 -1.66 -22.68
CA PRO A 45 -5.66 -1.18 -24.06
C PRO A 45 -6.19 -2.27 -25.02
N GLU A 46 -6.62 -1.86 -26.22
CA GLU A 46 -7.13 -2.78 -27.25
C GLU A 46 -6.09 -3.82 -27.69
N ASP A 47 -4.82 -3.42 -27.75
CA ASP A 47 -3.68 -4.28 -28.03
C ASP A 47 -2.71 -4.29 -26.83
N PRO A 48 -2.96 -5.11 -25.80
CA PRO A 48 -2.13 -5.16 -24.61
C PRO A 48 -0.81 -5.88 -24.86
N SER A 49 0.27 -5.34 -24.31
CA SER A 49 1.55 -6.04 -24.21
C SER A 49 1.43 -7.32 -23.37
N ASP A 50 2.38 -8.24 -23.51
CA ASP A 50 2.45 -9.48 -22.69
C ASP A 50 2.42 -9.18 -21.18
N ALA A 51 3.08 -8.10 -20.75
CA ALA A 51 3.10 -7.68 -19.35
C ALA A 51 1.72 -7.19 -18.87
N GLN A 52 1.00 -6.44 -19.69
CA GLN A 52 -0.38 -5.99 -19.40
C GLN A 52 -1.35 -7.17 -19.39
N LEU A 53 -1.19 -8.12 -20.31
CA LEU A 53 -2.02 -9.32 -20.38
C LEU A 53 -1.81 -10.20 -19.14
N ALA A 54 -0.55 -10.43 -18.74
CA ALA A 54 -0.21 -11.16 -17.53
C ALA A 54 -0.76 -10.47 -16.28
N ALA A 55 -0.60 -9.14 -16.19
CA ALA A 55 -1.12 -8.36 -15.08
C ALA A 55 -2.67 -8.41 -15.00
N TRP A 56 -3.35 -8.37 -16.15
CA TRP A 56 -4.80 -8.50 -16.22
C TRP A 56 -5.29 -9.87 -15.74
N VAL A 57 -4.63 -10.96 -16.14
CA VAL A 57 -5.00 -12.32 -15.70
C VAL A 57 -4.91 -12.43 -14.18
N GLU A 58 -3.81 -11.99 -13.59
CA GLU A 58 -3.62 -12.02 -12.14
C GLU A 58 -4.64 -11.14 -11.41
N LEU A 59 -4.94 -9.97 -11.97
CA LEU A 59 -5.94 -9.06 -11.41
C LEU A 59 -7.34 -9.68 -11.42
N ALA A 60 -7.71 -10.37 -12.50
CA ALA A 60 -8.99 -11.08 -12.60
C ALA A 60 -9.10 -12.24 -11.61
N GLU A 61 -7.99 -12.96 -11.37
CA GLU A 61 -7.92 -14.00 -10.34
C GLU A 61 -8.10 -13.41 -8.93
N LEU A 62 -7.41 -12.31 -8.61
CA LEU A 62 -7.58 -11.60 -7.33
C LEU A 62 -9.02 -11.10 -7.15
N MET A 63 -9.62 -10.47 -8.17
CA MET A 63 -11.00 -10.02 -8.11
C MET A 63 -11.99 -11.19 -7.93
N GLY A 64 -11.66 -12.40 -8.37
CA GLY A 64 -12.45 -13.61 -8.15
C GLY A 64 -12.32 -14.20 -6.74
N ASP A 65 -11.25 -13.89 -6.01
CA ASP A 65 -10.96 -14.46 -4.70
C ASP A 65 -11.77 -13.80 -3.57
N THR A 66 -12.50 -14.60 -2.80
CA THR A 66 -13.36 -14.10 -1.71
C THR A 66 -12.54 -13.61 -0.50
N GLY A 67 -11.36 -14.19 -0.26
CA GLY A 67 -10.43 -13.74 0.77
C GLY A 67 -9.86 -12.35 0.45
N PHE A 68 -9.48 -12.13 -0.79
CA PHE A 68 -9.02 -10.84 -1.30
C PHE A 68 -10.12 -9.79 -1.23
N ARG A 69 -11.36 -10.12 -1.62
CA ARG A 69 -12.51 -9.21 -1.47
C ARG A 69 -12.68 -8.74 -0.03
N ALA A 70 -12.59 -9.64 0.96
CA ALA A 70 -12.64 -9.26 2.37
C ALA A 70 -11.47 -8.35 2.75
N ARG A 71 -10.26 -8.66 2.30
CA ARG A 71 -9.07 -7.82 2.52
C ARG A 71 -9.24 -6.41 1.95
N VAL A 72 -9.77 -6.26 0.72
CA VAL A 72 -9.98 -4.94 0.09
C VAL A 72 -11.05 -4.11 0.79
N VAL A 73 -12.11 -4.73 1.34
CA VAL A 73 -13.09 -4.01 2.17
C VAL A 73 -12.45 -3.46 3.44
N HIS A 74 -11.48 -4.19 4.02
CA HIS A 74 -10.82 -3.80 5.27
C HIS A 74 -9.53 -3.01 5.07
N ALA A 75 -8.91 -3.11 3.89
CA ALA A 75 -7.75 -2.34 3.52
C ALA A 75 -8.23 -0.96 3.07
N THR A 76 -8.02 0.00 3.95
CA THR A 76 -8.35 1.40 3.74
C THR A 76 -7.63 1.91 2.49
N LEU A 77 -8.37 2.27 1.43
CA LEU A 77 -7.81 2.68 0.13
C LEU A 77 -8.21 4.12 -0.26
N PRO A 78 -7.27 5.03 -0.56
CA PRO A 78 -5.91 5.08 0.03
C PRO A 78 -6.08 5.13 1.55
N PRO A 79 -5.07 4.79 2.38
CA PRO A 79 -5.27 4.73 3.82
C PRO A 79 -5.93 6.03 4.26
N SER A 80 -7.19 5.94 4.70
CA SER A 80 -7.72 6.94 5.60
C SER A 80 -6.83 6.77 6.81
N ASP A 81 -5.76 7.56 6.81
CA ASP A 81 -4.65 7.53 7.76
C ASP A 81 -5.13 7.67 9.23
N GLU A 82 -6.44 7.93 9.40
CA GLU A 82 -7.24 8.04 10.60
C GLU A 82 -7.28 6.76 11.47
N ASP A 83 -7.25 5.57 10.86
CA ASP A 83 -7.30 4.27 11.59
C ASP A 83 -5.94 3.56 11.66
N ALA A 84 -4.88 4.16 11.09
CA ALA A 84 -3.58 3.52 10.95
C ALA A 84 -2.82 3.33 12.28
N LEU A 85 -3.18 4.10 13.32
CA LEU A 85 -2.51 4.09 14.62
C LEU A 85 -3.53 3.88 15.75
N PRO A 86 -3.66 2.65 16.29
CA PRO A 86 -4.61 2.37 17.36
C PRO A 86 -4.25 3.15 18.63
N GLY A 87 -5.27 3.70 19.28
CA GLY A 87 -5.10 4.52 20.49
C GLY A 87 -4.63 5.96 20.24
N VAL A 88 -4.50 6.37 18.99
CA VAL A 88 -4.20 7.76 18.59
C VAL A 88 -5.46 8.43 18.06
N ALA A 89 -5.65 9.72 18.35
CA ALA A 89 -6.80 10.46 17.82
C ALA A 89 -6.76 10.47 16.27
N PRO A 90 -7.89 10.25 15.56
CA PRO A 90 -7.91 10.09 14.10
C PRO A 90 -7.18 11.18 13.32
N HIS A 91 -7.42 12.45 13.65
CA HIS A 91 -6.73 13.59 13.01
C HIS A 91 -5.20 13.54 13.23
N THR A 92 -4.76 13.19 14.44
CA THR A 92 -3.34 13.08 14.77
C THR A 92 -2.70 11.89 14.06
N ALA A 93 -3.40 10.75 13.99
CA ALA A 93 -2.95 9.60 13.22
C ALA A 93 -2.79 9.98 11.75
N ALA A 94 -3.77 10.68 11.19
CA ALA A 94 -3.74 11.12 9.81
C ALA A 94 -2.54 12.03 9.49
N ASP A 95 -2.27 13.00 10.36
CA ASP A 95 -1.15 13.92 10.18
C ASP A 95 0.21 13.22 10.34
N LEU A 96 0.31 12.26 11.27
CA LEU A 96 1.53 11.49 11.49
C LEU A 96 1.89 10.60 10.31
N VAL A 97 0.91 9.90 9.74
CA VAL A 97 1.12 9.03 8.58
C VAL A 97 1.43 9.85 7.34
N ARG A 98 0.72 10.97 7.11
CA ARG A 98 1.03 11.91 6.02
C ARG A 98 2.46 12.44 6.13
N PHE A 99 2.87 12.85 7.33
CA PHE A 99 4.23 13.30 7.59
C PHE A 99 5.26 12.21 7.31
N ALA A 100 5.03 10.97 7.80
CA ALA A 100 5.91 9.85 7.56
C ALA A 100 6.10 9.60 6.05
N ARG A 101 5.00 9.51 5.29
CA ARG A 101 5.01 9.37 3.83
C ARG A 101 5.84 10.46 3.17
N GLN A 102 5.53 11.73 3.43
CA GLN A 102 6.23 12.87 2.82
C GLN A 102 7.73 12.88 3.14
N THR A 103 8.10 12.43 4.34
CA THR A 103 9.50 12.41 4.79
C THR A 103 10.29 11.31 4.11
N VAL A 104 9.70 10.13 3.88
CA VAL A 104 10.43 8.98 3.28
C VAL A 104 10.38 8.92 1.76
N THR A 105 9.37 9.54 1.12
CA THR A 105 9.21 9.51 -0.35
C THR A 105 10.49 9.92 -1.09
N PRO A 106 11.20 11.02 -0.75
CA PRO A 106 12.44 11.39 -1.44
C PRO A 106 13.55 10.33 -1.33
N ALA A 107 13.64 9.63 -0.20
CA ALA A 107 14.62 8.56 -0.01
C ALA A 107 14.29 7.33 -0.87
N ILE A 108 13.00 6.99 -1.00
CA ILE A 108 12.50 5.92 -1.87
C ILE A 108 12.76 6.27 -3.34
N GLU A 109 12.48 7.51 -3.76
CA GLU A 109 12.72 7.99 -5.12
C GLU A 109 14.21 7.96 -5.49
N ALA A 110 15.07 8.31 -4.53
CA ALA A 110 16.52 8.21 -4.67
C ALA A 110 17.05 6.75 -4.59
N GLN A 111 16.16 5.76 -4.45
CA GLN A 111 16.51 4.35 -4.29
C GLN A 111 17.47 4.11 -3.12
N THR A 112 17.30 4.86 -2.05
CA THR A 112 18.14 4.77 -0.85
C THR A 112 17.92 3.41 -0.18
N ASP A 113 19.00 2.69 0.08
CA ASP A 113 18.96 1.45 0.86
C ASP A 113 18.36 1.72 2.26
N PRO A 114 17.25 1.05 2.64
CA PRO A 114 16.64 1.17 3.97
C PRO A 114 17.59 0.91 5.14
N HIS A 115 18.68 0.17 4.93
CA HIS A 115 19.68 -0.16 5.95
C HIS A 115 20.85 0.84 6.02
N SER A 116 20.87 1.85 5.15
CA SER A 116 21.93 2.86 5.10
C SER A 116 21.84 3.87 6.24
N GLU A 117 22.96 4.55 6.51
CA GLU A 117 23.00 5.68 7.45
C GLU A 117 22.12 6.85 6.99
N GLN A 118 22.00 7.04 5.68
CA GLN A 118 21.09 8.02 5.09
C GLN A 118 19.63 7.69 5.42
N ALA A 119 19.22 6.43 5.28
CA ALA A 119 17.88 6.00 5.69
C ALA A 119 17.67 6.15 7.20
N ALA A 120 18.68 5.86 8.02
CA ALA A 120 18.60 6.02 9.47
C ALA A 120 18.31 7.47 9.89
N ALA A 121 18.92 8.47 9.23
CA ALA A 121 18.65 9.88 9.49
C ALA A 121 17.21 10.29 9.11
N VAL A 122 16.68 9.76 8.01
CA VAL A 122 15.29 9.98 7.58
C VAL A 122 14.33 9.37 8.60
N VAL A 123 14.57 8.13 9.02
CA VAL A 123 13.73 7.44 10.01
C VAL A 123 13.79 8.12 11.37
N GLU A 124 14.95 8.60 11.82
CA GLU A 124 15.06 9.35 13.09
C GLU A 124 14.15 10.60 13.09
N THR A 125 14.06 11.29 11.95
CA THR A 125 13.14 12.44 11.80
C THR A 125 11.68 12.01 11.98
N VAL A 126 11.29 10.87 11.42
CA VAL A 126 9.93 10.31 11.58
C VAL A 126 9.69 9.89 13.04
N VAL A 127 10.61 9.13 13.65
CA VAL A 127 10.49 8.66 15.03
C VAL A 127 10.40 9.83 16.01
N SER A 128 11.22 10.87 15.84
CA SER A 128 11.19 12.08 16.66
C SER A 128 9.84 12.83 16.58
N ARG A 129 9.22 12.89 15.39
CA ARG A 129 7.89 13.49 15.22
C ARG A 129 6.81 12.68 15.94
N PHE A 130 6.87 11.35 15.86
CA PHE A 130 5.96 10.44 16.55
C PHE A 130 6.13 10.53 18.07
N ALA A 131 7.36 10.50 18.57
CA ALA A 131 7.70 10.63 19.99
C ALA A 131 7.07 11.90 20.59
N THR A 132 7.24 13.03 19.90
CA THR A 132 6.67 14.32 20.32
C THR A 132 5.13 14.31 20.29
N ALA A 133 4.53 13.81 19.21
CA ALA A 133 3.07 13.79 19.06
C ALA A 133 2.36 12.87 20.06
N LEU A 134 3.00 11.74 20.39
CA LEU A 134 2.44 10.73 21.28
C LEU A 134 2.87 10.92 22.74
N ALA A 135 3.68 11.95 23.03
CA ALA A 135 4.31 12.16 24.33
C ALA A 135 5.04 10.90 24.87
N ARG A 136 5.75 10.20 23.97
CA ARG A 136 6.53 8.99 24.26
C ARG A 136 8.02 9.25 24.03
N PRO A 137 8.94 8.56 24.74
CA PRO A 137 10.36 8.60 24.42
C PRO A 137 10.63 8.04 23.00
N ALA A 138 11.65 8.58 22.33
CA ALA A 138 12.12 8.10 21.02
C ALA A 138 13.02 6.87 21.16
N ASP A 139 12.51 5.82 21.81
CA ASP A 139 13.26 4.63 22.20
C ASP A 139 13.02 3.44 21.23
N PRO A 140 13.72 2.30 21.42
CA PRO A 140 13.50 1.11 20.60
C PRO A 140 12.07 0.55 20.68
N GLU A 141 11.35 0.79 21.79
CA GLU A 141 9.97 0.33 21.96
C GLU A 141 9.00 1.10 21.05
N LEU A 142 9.15 2.43 20.97
CA LEU A 142 8.40 3.25 20.02
C LEU A 142 8.66 2.81 18.57
N ARG A 143 9.93 2.54 18.23
CA ARG A 143 10.31 2.06 16.89
C ARG A 143 9.66 0.73 16.54
N ALA A 144 9.73 -0.25 17.44
CA ALA A 144 9.09 -1.56 17.25
C ALA A 144 7.57 -1.43 17.13
N TRP A 145 6.95 -0.60 17.96
CA TRP A 145 5.53 -0.30 17.88
C TRP A 145 5.15 0.33 16.53
N MET A 146 5.92 1.32 16.05
CA MET A 146 5.70 1.95 14.74
C MET A 146 5.82 0.93 13.60
N ALA A 147 6.87 0.09 13.62
CA ALA A 147 7.06 -0.95 12.61
C ALA A 147 5.87 -1.90 12.55
N GLN A 148 5.39 -2.34 13.71
CA GLN A 148 4.19 -3.18 13.81
C GLN A 148 2.95 -2.47 13.25
N GLN A 149 2.72 -1.20 13.57
CA GLN A 149 1.53 -0.48 13.08
C GLN A 149 1.57 -0.30 11.56
N PHE A 150 2.71 0.10 11.00
CA PHE A 150 2.84 0.28 9.55
C PHE A 150 2.80 -1.04 8.78
N GLU A 151 3.24 -2.14 9.39
CA GLU A 151 3.10 -3.49 8.81
C GLU A 151 1.65 -3.95 8.82
N GLN A 152 0.92 -3.77 9.92
CA GLN A 152 -0.51 -4.12 10.01
C GLN A 152 -1.40 -3.25 9.11
N GLY A 153 -1.04 -1.98 8.92
CA GLY A 153 -1.72 -1.05 8.02
C GLY A 153 -1.43 -1.28 6.54
N HIS A 154 -0.63 -2.28 6.18
CA HIS A 154 -0.23 -2.60 4.81
C HIS A 154 -0.54 -4.06 4.47
N ASP A 155 -1.56 -4.31 3.63
CA ASP A 155 -1.82 -5.64 3.09
C ASP A 155 -1.06 -5.84 1.75
N PRO A 156 -0.07 -6.76 1.67
CA PRO A 156 0.73 -6.97 0.47
C PRO A 156 -0.07 -7.39 -0.77
N LEU A 157 -1.21 -8.08 -0.60
CA LEU A 157 -2.07 -8.44 -1.72
C LEU A 157 -2.83 -7.22 -2.25
N VAL A 158 -3.23 -6.31 -1.36
CA VAL A 158 -3.87 -5.06 -1.76
C VAL A 158 -2.88 -4.14 -2.46
N GLU A 159 -1.63 -4.09 -2.01
CA GLU A 159 -0.56 -3.45 -2.76
C GLU A 159 -0.39 -4.08 -4.15
N ARG A 160 -0.31 -5.41 -4.23
CA ARG A 160 -0.15 -6.13 -5.50
C ARG A 160 -1.28 -5.78 -6.47
N TYR A 161 -2.51 -5.73 -6.00
CA TYR A 161 -3.66 -5.28 -6.78
C TYR A 161 -3.42 -3.92 -7.42
N TRP A 162 -2.96 -2.92 -6.66
CA TRP A 162 -2.71 -1.58 -7.20
C TRP A 162 -1.59 -1.54 -8.23
N ARG A 163 -0.50 -2.27 -8.00
CA ARG A 163 0.58 -2.39 -9.00
C ARG A 163 0.07 -3.01 -10.31
N LEU A 164 -0.81 -4.01 -10.21
CA LEU A 164 -1.45 -4.62 -11.37
C LEU A 164 -2.38 -3.64 -12.09
N VAL A 165 -3.20 -2.88 -11.37
CA VAL A 165 -4.05 -1.81 -11.95
C VAL A 165 -3.21 -0.81 -12.74
N TRP A 166 -2.10 -0.33 -12.18
CA TRP A 166 -1.22 0.60 -12.88
C TRP A 166 -0.59 -0.01 -14.14
N THR A 167 -0.12 -1.24 -14.03
CA THR A 167 0.47 -1.97 -15.17
C THR A 167 -0.55 -2.13 -16.29
N VAL A 168 -1.77 -2.57 -15.95
CA VAL A 168 -2.89 -2.77 -16.89
C VAL A 168 -3.25 -1.47 -17.61
N ASN A 169 -3.29 -0.35 -16.89
CA ASN A 169 -3.67 0.95 -17.43
C ASN A 169 -2.53 1.73 -18.10
N ASP A 170 -1.33 1.18 -18.17
CA ASP A 170 -0.11 1.89 -18.60
C ASP A 170 0.15 3.19 -17.82
N TRP A 171 -0.32 3.23 -16.57
CA TRP A 171 -0.11 4.37 -15.69
C TRP A 171 1.31 4.30 -15.17
N HIS A 172 2.08 5.32 -15.49
CA HIS A 172 3.36 5.54 -14.85
C HIS A 172 3.08 5.75 -13.36
N VAL A 173 3.69 4.93 -12.51
CA VAL A 173 3.52 5.04 -11.07
C VAL A 173 3.95 6.45 -10.66
N LEU A 174 2.96 7.30 -10.37
CA LEU A 174 3.26 8.64 -9.91
C LEU A 174 4.04 8.52 -8.60
N PRO A 175 5.18 9.21 -8.46
CA PRO A 175 5.92 9.24 -7.21
C PRO A 175 4.98 9.68 -6.06
N GLY A 176 4.91 8.87 -5.00
CA GLY A 176 3.97 9.07 -3.88
C GLY A 176 2.80 8.08 -3.79
N HIS A 177 2.53 7.30 -4.85
CA HIS A 177 1.52 6.24 -4.83
C HIS A 177 2.06 4.87 -4.41
N LEU A 178 3.37 4.62 -4.54
CA LEU A 178 4.00 3.42 -3.97
C LEU A 178 3.81 3.42 -2.44
N PRO A 179 3.48 2.28 -1.83
CA PRO A 179 3.41 2.21 -0.38
C PRO A 179 4.79 2.46 0.19
N PHE A 180 4.84 3.41 1.12
CA PHE A 180 6.06 3.78 1.82
C PHE A 180 6.32 2.84 3.01
N GLN A 181 5.29 2.10 3.45
CA GLN A 181 5.30 1.24 4.62
C GLN A 181 6.38 0.17 4.53
N PRO A 182 6.56 -0.61 3.43
CA PRO A 182 7.61 -1.63 3.38
C PRO A 182 9.02 -1.06 3.57
N TRP A 183 9.31 0.09 2.95
CA TRP A 183 10.60 0.77 3.10
C TRP A 183 10.79 1.27 4.54
N LEU A 184 9.77 1.94 5.09
CA LEU A 184 9.82 2.47 6.46
C LEU A 184 9.91 1.37 7.51
N VAL A 185 9.17 0.27 7.37
CA VAL A 185 9.22 -0.89 8.27
C VAL A 185 10.62 -1.52 8.23
N THR A 186 11.20 -1.69 7.04
CA THR A 186 12.58 -2.21 6.91
C THR A 186 13.58 -1.29 7.60
N ALA A 187 13.48 0.02 7.38
CA ALA A 187 14.38 1.01 7.96
C ALA A 187 14.17 1.16 9.49
N LEU A 188 12.95 1.00 10.01
CA LEU A 188 12.64 1.01 11.45
C LEU A 188 13.25 -0.18 12.20
N HIS A 189 13.30 -1.36 11.56
CA HIS A 189 14.01 -2.52 12.11
C HIS A 189 15.54 -2.35 12.13
N GLY A 190 16.06 -1.37 11.38
CA GLY A 190 17.48 -1.06 11.30
C GLY A 190 18.31 -2.11 10.55
N ARG A 191 19.64 -1.99 10.61
CA ARG A 191 20.53 -3.08 10.20
C ARG A 191 20.36 -4.23 11.19
N ARG A 192 20.07 -5.44 10.71
CA ARG A 192 20.28 -6.64 11.53
C ARG A 192 21.73 -6.61 12.01
N ALA A 193 21.95 -6.68 13.31
CA ALA A 193 23.27 -6.62 13.93
C ALA A 193 24.20 -7.81 13.59
N ASP A 194 23.83 -8.68 12.64
CA ASP A 194 24.59 -9.89 12.30
C ASP A 194 25.71 -9.66 11.27
N GLU A 195 25.80 -8.48 10.64
CA GLU A 195 26.90 -8.17 9.69
C GLU A 195 28.00 -7.25 10.25
N GLN A 196 28.00 -6.96 11.56
CA GLN A 196 29.08 -6.22 12.23
C GLN A 196 30.15 -7.12 12.88
N ALA A 197 30.13 -8.43 12.64
CA ALA A 197 31.12 -9.35 13.17
C ALA A 197 31.75 -10.22 12.06
N ILE A 198 32.38 -9.60 11.05
CA ILE A 198 33.61 -10.06 10.36
C ILE A 198 34.13 -8.84 9.59
N HIS A 199 35.01 -8.04 10.20
CA HIS A 199 36.26 -7.62 9.57
C HIS A 199 37.24 -6.99 10.57
#